data_AF-A0A8T1D8G3-F1
#
_entry.id   AF-A0A8T1D8G3-F1
#
_cell.length_a   1.000
_cell.length_b   1.000
_cell.length_c   1.000
_cell.angle_alpha   90.00
_cell.angle_beta   90.00
_cell.angle_gamma   90.00
#
_symmetry.space_group_name_H-M   'P 1'
#
loop_
_entity.id
_entity.type
_entity.pdbx_description
1 polymer ?
#
loop_
_entity_poly.entity_id
_entity_poly.type
_entity_poly.pdbx_seq_one_letter_code
_entity_poly.pdbx_strand_id
1 'polypeptide(L)'
;MATRWAENLKQQYEVESSTEKIAAYRQKECILYGFALLAYTLGEWDDDAAQSVCKLVVLFRTSFLCASINVAATDDMLRVESRVAEMMSRRITELIAKVETIGSNSVLTALTGEELFIQELTVGAAGKVTDILQLCSAQWIQTFSTMFPVRLQELYSHWYWEEKNCILFRPKEAKNRKVLFVARFDESGALHCYKVPFCDWELLYQEILDKLDNYDRFVQKESLLDVLQVLTKFEDKNFLHPLKSPEGMITIELPRFQLAFCLNSNQKFESVEHKGYILAINQQFDDFLTRHSRYLVLELQDKSDTARPKLRMLLPVGSMREDSEELKAFGGIQVVAPEHRMSLELKRFELDKDDEVFTEILDEILDNGQYIDVLDECDAVLHHKYHLVYAAGHPIALSNGVERWQVAEAVLGVIASKSSESRVAKVLQAPHVSCSTSNATPPGACKGTRLNTVVDSTEPLRKELKKALALDLIDNSELMWLNMLGKGVARDSLITAITDSTVSLQTALGEHMQKLLSYINQLLALRGLIAFGVLEHCLEKRYRVNFGLPLPDTRPKKIAIPFRAADVPSEQSEFSHPDVCIALTLLGYYHRGLSDKEVQLTFEKLLRLDISEQIHQYDRCLTDA
;
A
#
# COMPACT_ATOMS: atom_id res chain seq x y z
N MET A 1 -38.25 -2.24 -25.64
CA MET A 1 -38.77 -3.62 -25.74
C MET A 1 -38.16 -4.54 -24.69
N ALA A 2 -36.82 -4.64 -24.62
CA ALA A 2 -36.13 -5.47 -23.61
C ALA A 2 -36.48 -5.13 -22.14
N THR A 3 -36.63 -3.84 -21.80
CA THR A 3 -37.08 -3.39 -20.46
C THR A 3 -38.43 -3.98 -20.07
N ARG A 4 -39.41 -3.97 -21.00
CA ARG A 4 -40.75 -4.52 -20.78
C ARG A 4 -40.73 -6.04 -20.59
N TRP A 5 -39.84 -6.75 -21.28
CA TRP A 5 -39.66 -8.18 -21.08
C TRP A 5 -39.01 -8.49 -19.73
N ALA A 6 -38.07 -7.67 -19.26
CA ALA A 6 -37.49 -7.81 -17.93
C ALA A 6 -38.52 -7.55 -16.81
N GLU A 7 -39.37 -6.52 -16.96
CA GLU A 7 -40.46 -6.22 -16.02
C GLU A 7 -41.49 -7.35 -15.93
N ASN A 8 -41.81 -8.01 -17.05
CA ASN A 8 -42.70 -9.18 -17.05
C ASN A 8 -42.08 -10.38 -16.33
N LEU A 9 -40.75 -10.55 -16.36
CA LEU A 9 -40.07 -11.61 -15.60
C LEU A 9 -40.11 -11.32 -14.09
N LYS A 10 -40.08 -10.05 -13.69
CA LYS A 10 -40.21 -9.64 -12.29
C LYS A 10 -41.51 -10.12 -11.64
N GLN A 11 -42.62 -9.96 -12.34
CA GLN A 11 -43.92 -10.47 -11.89
C GLN A 11 -43.96 -12.00 -11.77
N GLN A 12 -43.13 -12.72 -12.53
CA GLN A 12 -43.12 -14.19 -12.51
C GLN A 12 -42.36 -14.78 -11.33
N TYR A 13 -41.30 -14.13 -10.83
CA TYR A 13 -40.56 -14.64 -9.67
C TYR A 13 -41.04 -14.08 -8.32
N GLU A 14 -41.87 -13.03 -8.28
CA GLU A 14 -42.49 -12.53 -7.03
C GLU A 14 -43.40 -13.57 -6.35
N VAL A 15 -43.89 -14.54 -7.12
CA VAL A 15 -44.71 -15.68 -6.65
C VAL A 15 -43.96 -17.02 -6.64
N GLU A 16 -42.66 -17.03 -6.97
CA GLU A 16 -41.84 -18.25 -7.00
C GLU A 16 -41.10 -18.44 -5.68
N SER A 17 -40.99 -19.69 -5.21
CA SER A 17 -40.38 -20.04 -3.92
C SER A 17 -39.03 -20.77 -4.07
N SER A 18 -38.73 -21.28 -5.27
CA SER A 18 -37.47 -21.97 -5.55
C SER A 18 -36.33 -20.99 -5.84
N THR A 19 -35.28 -21.03 -5.02
CA THR A 19 -34.08 -20.18 -5.15
C THR A 19 -33.35 -20.36 -6.47
N GLU A 20 -33.26 -21.59 -6.99
CA GLU A 20 -32.63 -21.89 -8.29
C GLU A 20 -33.42 -21.28 -9.45
N LYS A 21 -34.76 -21.34 -9.41
CA LYS A 21 -35.60 -20.74 -10.44
C LYS A 21 -35.58 -19.21 -10.37
N ILE A 22 -35.63 -18.63 -9.16
CA ILE A 22 -35.46 -17.19 -8.96
C ILE A 22 -34.12 -16.74 -9.56
N ALA A 23 -33.02 -17.45 -9.26
CA ALA A 23 -31.72 -17.15 -9.85
C ALA A 23 -31.76 -17.22 -11.39
N ALA A 24 -32.35 -18.25 -11.98
CA ALA A 24 -32.50 -18.37 -13.44
C ALA A 24 -33.35 -17.24 -14.06
N TYR A 25 -34.40 -16.77 -13.37
CA TYR A 25 -35.16 -15.61 -13.81
C TYR A 25 -34.34 -14.32 -13.72
N ARG A 26 -33.56 -14.13 -12.65
CA ARG A 26 -32.63 -13.00 -12.49
C ARG A 26 -31.51 -13.00 -13.53
N GLN A 27 -31.01 -14.16 -13.95
CA GLN A 27 -30.03 -14.26 -15.04
C GLN A 27 -30.61 -13.74 -16.36
N LYS A 28 -31.85 -14.12 -16.69
CA LYS A 28 -32.55 -13.62 -17.89
C LYS A 28 -32.86 -12.13 -17.80
N GLU A 29 -33.31 -11.67 -16.63
CA GLU A 29 -33.56 -10.26 -16.35
C GLU A 29 -32.30 -9.40 -16.53
N CYS A 30 -31.16 -9.88 -16.02
CA CYS A 30 -29.85 -9.25 -16.20
C CYS A 30 -29.50 -9.10 -17.69
N ILE A 31 -29.61 -10.17 -18.47
CA ILE A 31 -29.31 -10.14 -19.92
C ILE A 31 -30.23 -9.13 -20.64
N LEU A 32 -31.52 -9.10 -20.31
CA LEU A 32 -32.47 -8.17 -20.92
C LEU A 32 -32.20 -6.71 -20.56
N TYR A 33 -31.90 -6.40 -19.30
CA TYR A 33 -31.50 -5.05 -18.92
C TYR A 33 -30.16 -4.64 -19.55
N GLY A 34 -29.22 -5.57 -19.68
CA GLY A 34 -27.97 -5.33 -20.39
C GLY A 34 -28.18 -5.01 -21.87
N PHE A 35 -29.08 -5.73 -22.57
CA PHE A 35 -29.44 -5.37 -23.94
C PHE A 35 -30.19 -4.03 -24.03
N ALA A 36 -31.03 -3.70 -23.04
CA ALA A 36 -31.66 -2.39 -22.98
C ALA A 36 -30.63 -1.26 -22.82
N LEU A 37 -29.60 -1.45 -21.98
CA LEU A 37 -28.48 -0.52 -21.84
C LEU A 37 -27.70 -0.35 -23.14
N LEU A 38 -27.38 -1.48 -23.80
CA LEU A 38 -26.60 -1.46 -25.03
C LEU A 38 -27.33 -0.76 -26.19
N ALA A 39 -28.66 -0.61 -26.13
CA ALA A 39 -29.40 0.19 -27.10
C ALA A 39 -29.05 1.68 -27.04
N TYR A 40 -28.54 2.18 -25.91
CA TYR A 40 -28.09 3.56 -25.72
C TYR A 40 -26.61 3.76 -26.09
N THR A 41 -25.98 2.79 -26.77
CA THR A 41 -24.59 2.92 -27.23
C THR A 41 -24.39 3.97 -28.31
N LEU A 42 -25.39 4.15 -29.19
CA LEU A 42 -25.34 5.05 -30.34
C LEU A 42 -26.66 5.83 -30.40
N GLY A 43 -26.62 7.11 -30.02
CA GLY A 43 -27.80 7.98 -29.99
C GLY A 43 -27.46 9.37 -29.44
N GLU A 44 -28.38 10.32 -29.65
CA GLU A 44 -28.33 11.64 -29.01
C GLU A 44 -28.47 11.47 -27.48
N TRP A 45 -27.78 12.33 -26.73
CA TRP A 45 -27.72 12.27 -25.27
C TRP A 45 -28.52 13.44 -24.69
N ASP A 46 -29.78 13.19 -24.34
CA ASP A 46 -30.66 14.13 -23.66
C ASP A 46 -30.91 13.72 -22.20
N ASP A 47 -31.59 14.60 -21.46
CA ASP A 47 -31.84 14.40 -20.03
C ASP A 47 -32.67 13.13 -19.74
N ASP A 48 -33.61 12.79 -20.63
CA ASP A 48 -34.45 11.60 -20.52
C ASP A 48 -33.66 10.30 -20.80
N ALA A 49 -32.74 10.33 -21.76
CA ALA A 49 -31.80 9.25 -22.03
C ALA A 49 -30.85 9.03 -20.84
N ALA A 50 -30.30 10.11 -20.27
CA ALA A 50 -29.41 10.02 -19.11
C ALA A 50 -30.12 9.39 -17.89
N GLN A 51 -31.36 9.82 -17.60
CA GLN A 51 -32.16 9.25 -16.51
C GLN A 51 -32.49 7.76 -16.77
N SER A 52 -32.84 7.42 -18.01
CA SER A 52 -33.12 6.04 -18.42
C SER A 52 -31.90 5.13 -18.31
N VAL A 53 -30.71 5.62 -18.69
CA VAL A 53 -29.46 4.87 -18.57
C VAL A 53 -29.10 4.65 -17.10
N CYS A 54 -29.17 5.68 -16.25
CA CYS A 54 -28.97 5.52 -14.80
C CYS A 54 -29.88 4.44 -14.22
N LYS A 55 -31.16 4.43 -14.61
CA LYS A 55 -32.13 3.41 -14.19
C LYS A 55 -31.73 2.01 -14.62
N LEU A 56 -31.41 1.86 -15.89
CA LEU A 56 -31.05 0.57 -16.46
C LEU A 56 -29.72 0.05 -15.91
N VAL A 57 -28.76 0.92 -15.55
CA VAL A 57 -27.49 0.52 -14.93
C VAL A 57 -27.74 -0.09 -13.56
N VAL A 58 -28.56 0.55 -12.72
CA VAL A 58 -28.92 0.01 -11.41
C VAL A 58 -29.66 -1.32 -11.56
N LEU A 59 -30.68 -1.38 -12.43
CA LEU A 59 -31.45 -2.61 -12.66
C LEU A 59 -30.57 -3.75 -13.19
N PHE A 60 -29.66 -3.45 -14.13
CA PHE A 60 -28.69 -4.41 -14.66
C PHE A 60 -27.75 -4.94 -13.56
N ARG A 61 -27.14 -4.04 -12.78
CA ARG A 61 -26.17 -4.40 -11.73
C ARG A 61 -26.82 -5.17 -10.59
N THR A 62 -28.01 -4.77 -10.16
CA THR A 62 -28.78 -5.49 -9.14
C THR A 62 -29.17 -6.88 -9.64
N SER A 63 -29.68 -7.00 -10.88
CA SER A 63 -30.05 -8.30 -11.44
C SER A 63 -28.84 -9.22 -11.61
N PHE A 64 -27.69 -8.68 -12.07
CA PHE A 64 -26.43 -9.41 -12.19
C PHE A 64 -25.94 -9.93 -10.84
N LEU A 65 -25.95 -9.07 -9.82
CA LEU A 65 -25.53 -9.42 -8.47
C LEU A 65 -26.44 -10.50 -7.88
N CYS A 66 -27.76 -10.29 -7.90
CA CYS A 66 -28.73 -11.22 -7.34
C CYS A 66 -28.74 -12.59 -8.05
N ALA A 67 -28.55 -12.61 -9.37
CA ALA A 67 -28.41 -13.84 -10.13
C ALA A 67 -27.17 -14.65 -9.72
N SER A 68 -26.12 -13.97 -9.25
CA SER A 68 -24.82 -14.56 -8.92
C SER A 68 -24.66 -14.95 -7.45
N ILE A 69 -25.69 -14.78 -6.61
CA ILE A 69 -25.64 -15.11 -5.17
C ILE A 69 -25.62 -16.62 -4.94
N ASN A 70 -26.48 -17.36 -5.65
CA ASN A 70 -26.69 -18.81 -5.42
C ASN A 70 -26.26 -19.68 -6.62
N VAL A 71 -25.95 -19.08 -7.76
CA VAL A 71 -25.60 -19.78 -9.01
C VAL A 71 -24.45 -19.02 -9.68
N ALA A 72 -23.52 -19.74 -10.31
CA ALA A 72 -22.45 -19.11 -11.07
C ALA A 72 -23.01 -18.24 -12.22
N ALA A 73 -22.33 -17.12 -12.50
CA ALA A 73 -22.67 -16.27 -13.64
C ALA A 73 -22.50 -17.05 -14.96
N THR A 74 -23.44 -16.88 -15.88
CA THR A 74 -23.36 -17.53 -17.19
C THR A 74 -22.44 -16.76 -18.14
N ASP A 75 -21.89 -17.44 -19.15
CA ASP A 75 -21.04 -16.81 -20.18
C ASP A 75 -21.76 -15.65 -20.89
N ASP A 76 -23.08 -15.76 -21.10
CA ASP A 76 -23.89 -14.71 -21.70
C ASP A 76 -23.97 -13.47 -20.80
N MET A 77 -24.09 -13.64 -19.48
CA MET A 77 -24.08 -12.52 -18.54
C MET A 77 -22.73 -11.80 -18.54
N LEU A 78 -21.62 -12.55 -18.50
CA LEU A 78 -20.26 -12.00 -18.53
C LEU A 78 -19.99 -11.26 -19.84
N ARG A 79 -20.47 -11.80 -20.98
CA ARG A 79 -20.35 -11.16 -22.30
C ARG A 79 -21.14 -9.86 -22.37
N VAL A 80 -22.35 -9.83 -21.83
CA VAL A 80 -23.18 -8.61 -21.78
C VAL A 80 -22.55 -7.59 -20.82
N GLU A 81 -22.04 -8.02 -19.66
CA GLU A 81 -21.33 -7.15 -18.71
C GLU A 81 -20.11 -6.49 -19.35
N SER A 82 -19.28 -7.26 -20.06
CA SER A 82 -18.11 -6.72 -20.77
C SER A 82 -18.50 -5.63 -21.77
N ARG A 83 -19.60 -5.82 -22.51
CA ARG A 83 -20.10 -4.83 -23.47
C ARG A 83 -20.70 -3.60 -22.80
N VAL A 84 -21.42 -3.78 -21.69
CA VAL A 84 -21.95 -2.68 -20.88
C VAL A 84 -20.80 -1.86 -20.28
N ALA A 85 -19.74 -2.51 -19.80
CA ALA A 85 -18.55 -1.83 -19.30
C ALA A 85 -17.85 -0.98 -20.39
N GLU A 86 -17.74 -1.51 -21.61
CA GLU A 86 -17.20 -0.77 -22.76
C GLU A 86 -18.07 0.46 -23.09
N MET A 87 -19.40 0.30 -23.10
CA MET A 87 -20.34 1.41 -23.31
C MET A 87 -20.19 2.48 -22.22
N MET A 88 -20.16 2.07 -20.95
CA MET A 88 -20.01 2.98 -19.82
C MET A 88 -18.69 3.76 -19.90
N SER A 89 -17.58 3.11 -20.23
CA SER A 89 -16.28 3.78 -20.38
C SER A 89 -16.29 4.92 -21.41
N ARG A 90 -17.15 4.86 -22.43
CA ARG A 90 -17.26 5.92 -23.46
C ARG A 90 -18.13 7.10 -23.02
N ARG A 91 -19.04 6.89 -22.06
CA ARG A 91 -20.09 7.85 -21.67
C ARG A 91 -20.05 8.25 -20.19
N ILE A 92 -19.10 7.73 -19.41
CA ILE A 92 -19.08 7.89 -17.95
C ILE A 92 -18.96 9.35 -17.49
N THR A 93 -18.22 10.17 -18.24
CA THR A 93 -18.04 11.60 -17.92
C THR A 93 -19.36 12.37 -18.05
N GLU A 94 -20.16 12.07 -19.08
CA GLU A 94 -21.48 12.68 -19.30
C GLU A 94 -22.48 12.28 -18.19
N LEU A 95 -22.36 11.04 -17.70
CA LEU A 95 -23.23 10.50 -16.66
C LEU A 95 -22.87 11.01 -15.25
N ILE A 96 -21.56 11.09 -14.92
CA ILE A 96 -21.08 11.64 -13.65
C ILE A 96 -21.48 13.12 -13.51
N ALA A 97 -21.23 13.93 -14.54
CA ALA A 97 -21.57 15.35 -14.51
C ALA A 97 -23.06 15.60 -14.21
N LYS A 98 -23.96 14.72 -14.70
CA LYS A 98 -25.39 14.81 -14.43
C LYS A 98 -25.78 14.35 -13.02
N VAL A 99 -25.19 13.25 -12.53
CA VAL A 99 -25.43 12.79 -11.15
C VAL A 99 -24.98 13.84 -10.12
N GLU A 100 -23.91 14.57 -10.41
CA GLU A 100 -23.45 15.71 -9.62
C GLU A 100 -24.44 16.88 -9.65
N THR A 101 -25.15 17.12 -10.77
CA THR A 101 -26.14 18.21 -10.86
C THR A 101 -27.48 17.87 -10.19
N ILE A 102 -27.94 16.62 -10.29
CA ILE A 102 -29.24 16.19 -9.75
C ILE A 102 -29.13 15.77 -8.27
N GLY A 103 -27.94 15.36 -7.83
CA GLY A 103 -27.67 14.82 -6.50
C GLY A 103 -27.96 13.32 -6.39
N SER A 104 -27.06 12.56 -5.76
CA SER A 104 -27.08 11.09 -5.73
C SER A 104 -28.37 10.51 -5.12
N ASN A 105 -28.92 11.18 -4.11
CA ASN A 105 -30.14 10.74 -3.42
C ASN A 105 -31.38 10.92 -4.30
N SER A 106 -31.51 12.00 -5.07
CA SER A 106 -32.71 12.21 -5.91
C SER A 106 -32.77 11.21 -7.07
N VAL A 107 -31.60 10.84 -7.62
CA VAL A 107 -31.47 9.78 -8.62
C VAL A 107 -31.90 8.44 -8.02
N LEU A 108 -31.46 8.08 -6.81
CA LEU A 108 -31.86 6.83 -6.17
C LEU A 108 -33.36 6.79 -5.78
N THR A 109 -33.92 7.87 -5.25
CA THR A 109 -35.34 7.93 -4.84
C THR A 109 -36.29 7.89 -6.04
N ALA A 110 -35.90 8.48 -7.19
CA ALA A 110 -36.67 8.40 -8.42
C ALA A 110 -36.65 7.00 -9.07
N LEU A 111 -35.70 6.13 -8.70
CA LEU A 111 -35.49 4.82 -9.31
C LEU A 111 -36.30 3.69 -8.69
N THR A 112 -36.58 3.77 -7.39
CA THR A 112 -37.19 2.66 -6.64
C THR A 112 -38.61 2.94 -6.18
N GLY A 113 -39.08 4.19 -6.17
CA GLY A 113 -40.40 4.56 -5.63
C GLY A 113 -40.56 4.34 -4.11
N GLU A 114 -39.64 3.60 -3.48
CA GLU A 114 -39.56 3.27 -2.05
C GLU A 114 -38.08 3.17 -1.63
N GLU A 115 -37.77 3.28 -0.33
CA GLU A 115 -36.41 3.09 0.20
C GLU A 115 -35.84 1.71 -0.22
N LEU A 116 -34.57 1.66 -0.63
CA LEU A 116 -33.88 0.40 -0.98
C LEU A 116 -33.85 -0.53 0.24
N PHE A 117 -34.65 -1.60 0.16
CA PHE A 117 -34.76 -2.62 1.19
C PHE A 117 -33.79 -3.77 0.89
N ILE A 118 -32.74 -3.94 1.71
CA ILE A 118 -31.72 -4.98 1.55
C ILE A 118 -31.71 -5.88 2.78
N GLN A 119 -31.83 -7.19 2.56
CA GLN A 119 -31.76 -8.22 3.59
C GLN A 119 -30.81 -9.35 3.17
N GLU A 120 -30.03 -9.86 4.12
CA GLU A 120 -29.30 -11.13 4.04
C GLU A 120 -30.10 -12.18 4.79
N LEU A 121 -30.39 -13.31 4.12
CA LEU A 121 -31.16 -14.42 4.69
C LEU A 121 -30.23 -15.64 4.84
N THR A 122 -30.18 -16.20 6.03
CA THR A 122 -29.56 -17.51 6.26
C THR A 122 -30.65 -18.57 6.23
N VAL A 123 -30.42 -19.67 5.51
CA VAL A 123 -31.41 -20.72 5.32
C VAL A 123 -30.87 -22.02 5.91
N GLY A 124 -31.65 -22.65 6.79
CA GLY A 124 -31.29 -23.94 7.38
C GLY A 124 -31.40 -25.09 6.38
N ALA A 125 -30.92 -26.27 6.76
CA ALA A 125 -30.91 -27.47 5.90
C ALA A 125 -32.29 -27.89 5.36
N ALA A 126 -33.38 -27.44 5.98
CA ALA A 126 -34.77 -27.69 5.57
C ALA A 126 -35.35 -26.60 4.64
N GLY A 127 -34.56 -25.62 4.19
CA GLY A 127 -35.02 -24.53 3.33
C GLY A 127 -35.76 -23.40 4.07
N LYS A 128 -35.85 -23.45 5.39
CA LYS A 128 -36.47 -22.40 6.22
C LYS A 128 -35.44 -21.33 6.58
N VAL A 129 -35.81 -20.06 6.46
CA VAL A 129 -35.00 -18.93 6.94
C VAL A 129 -34.78 -19.06 8.44
N THR A 130 -33.52 -19.02 8.87
CA THR A 130 -33.10 -19.10 10.28
C THR A 130 -32.69 -17.77 10.84
N ASP A 131 -32.10 -16.90 10.03
CA ASP A 131 -31.57 -15.60 10.44
C ASP A 131 -31.81 -14.55 9.36
N ILE A 132 -32.26 -13.37 9.78
CA ILE A 132 -32.52 -12.21 8.94
C ILE A 132 -31.63 -11.07 9.40
N LEU A 133 -30.82 -10.59 8.47
CA LEU A 133 -29.99 -9.42 8.69
C LEU A 133 -30.39 -8.31 7.72
N GLN A 134 -30.89 -7.20 8.26
CA GLN A 134 -31.47 -6.13 7.47
C GLN A 134 -30.60 -4.88 7.50
N LEU A 135 -30.34 -4.29 6.34
CA LEU A 135 -29.70 -2.98 6.26
C LEU A 135 -30.66 -1.90 6.77
N CYS A 136 -30.23 -1.14 7.78
CA CYS A 136 -31.03 -0.06 8.34
C CYS A 136 -31.08 1.15 7.40
N SER A 137 -32.26 1.76 7.24
CA SER A 137 -32.41 2.98 6.46
C SER A 137 -31.88 4.21 7.21
N ALA A 138 -31.66 5.30 6.48
CA ALA A 138 -31.20 6.56 7.07
C ALA A 138 -32.19 7.10 8.11
N GLN A 139 -33.50 6.94 7.88
CA GLN A 139 -34.55 7.36 8.81
C GLN A 139 -34.51 6.52 10.10
N TRP A 140 -34.24 5.22 9.98
CA TRP A 140 -34.04 4.36 11.13
C TRP A 140 -32.83 4.80 11.96
N ILE A 141 -31.68 5.03 11.31
CA ILE A 141 -30.44 5.47 11.99
C ILE A 141 -30.66 6.80 12.73
N GLN A 142 -31.40 7.75 12.13
CA GLN A 142 -31.73 9.04 12.78
C GLN A 142 -32.51 8.85 14.09
N THR A 143 -33.36 7.82 14.18
CA THR A 143 -34.12 7.50 15.41
C THR A 143 -33.20 7.13 16.57
N PHE A 144 -32.02 6.57 16.28
CA PHE A 144 -31.01 6.16 17.26
C PHE A 144 -29.79 7.11 17.31
N SER A 145 -29.88 8.29 16.68
CA SER A 145 -28.77 9.25 16.56
C SER A 145 -28.25 9.78 17.89
N THR A 146 -29.03 9.73 18.95
CA THR A 146 -28.60 10.11 20.30
C THR A 146 -27.95 8.95 21.07
N MET A 147 -28.14 7.71 20.61
CA MET A 147 -27.67 6.50 21.29
C MET A 147 -26.30 6.02 20.77
N PHE A 148 -25.92 6.39 19.55
CA PHE A 148 -24.63 6.00 18.97
C PHE A 148 -23.58 7.12 19.03
N PRO A 149 -22.30 6.76 19.23
CA PRO A 149 -21.18 7.56 18.76
C PRO A 149 -21.40 8.10 17.33
N VAL A 150 -21.17 9.41 17.10
CA VAL A 150 -21.32 10.05 15.77
C VAL A 150 -20.47 9.32 14.73
N ARG A 151 -19.27 8.87 15.12
CA ARG A 151 -18.40 8.04 14.28
C ARG A 151 -19.11 6.80 13.73
N LEU A 152 -19.89 6.10 14.56
CA LEU A 152 -20.57 4.87 14.14
C LEU A 152 -21.69 5.16 13.14
N GLN A 153 -22.37 6.29 13.32
CA GLN A 153 -23.46 6.74 12.44
C GLN A 153 -22.95 7.12 11.05
N GLU A 154 -21.85 7.88 10.98
CA GLU A 154 -21.38 8.46 9.74
C GLU A 154 -20.49 7.52 8.92
N LEU A 155 -19.70 6.66 9.56
CA LEU A 155 -18.63 5.93 8.86
C LEU A 155 -19.00 4.49 8.46
N TYR A 156 -20.08 3.91 9.00
CA TYR A 156 -20.40 2.49 8.82
C TYR A 156 -21.81 2.25 8.27
N SER A 157 -21.99 1.11 7.63
CA SER A 157 -23.32 0.57 7.32
C SER A 157 -23.86 -0.17 8.56
N HIS A 158 -25.16 -0.04 8.80
CA HIS A 158 -25.82 -0.55 9.99
C HIS A 158 -26.70 -1.72 9.60
N TRP A 159 -26.45 -2.89 10.17
CA TRP A 159 -27.18 -4.11 9.85
C TRP A 159 -27.86 -4.65 11.11
N TYR A 160 -29.18 -4.58 11.15
CA TYR A 160 -29.97 -5.09 12.26
C TYR A 160 -30.19 -6.60 12.10
N TRP A 161 -29.79 -7.36 13.11
CA TRP A 161 -30.06 -8.78 13.23
C TRP A 161 -31.30 -8.99 14.08
N GLU A 162 -32.39 -9.41 13.44
CA GLU A 162 -33.70 -9.49 14.10
C GLU A 162 -33.73 -10.55 15.21
N GLU A 163 -33.24 -11.76 14.93
CA GLU A 163 -33.31 -12.88 15.88
C GLU A 163 -32.39 -12.70 17.10
N LYS A 164 -31.31 -11.93 16.94
CA LYS A 164 -30.33 -11.66 18.01
C LYS A 164 -30.50 -10.30 18.67
N ASN A 165 -31.43 -9.47 18.17
CA ASN A 165 -31.70 -8.11 18.61
C ASN A 165 -30.41 -7.28 18.79
N CYS A 166 -29.57 -7.29 17.76
CA CYS A 166 -28.29 -6.58 17.76
C CYS A 166 -28.04 -5.90 16.41
N ILE A 167 -27.09 -4.97 16.41
CA ILE A 167 -26.73 -4.17 15.23
C ILE A 167 -25.25 -4.41 14.94
N LEU A 168 -24.95 -4.84 13.72
CA LEU A 168 -23.61 -5.04 13.22
C LEU A 168 -23.20 -3.82 12.40
N PHE A 169 -22.05 -3.23 12.73
CA PHE A 169 -21.47 -2.13 11.98
C PHE A 169 -20.40 -2.67 11.02
N ARG A 170 -20.65 -2.48 9.73
CA ARG A 170 -19.77 -2.94 8.65
C ARG A 170 -19.23 -1.76 7.84
N PRO A 171 -18.15 -1.93 7.07
CA PRO A 171 -17.75 -0.94 6.08
C PRO A 171 -18.90 -0.64 5.12
N LYS A 172 -18.90 0.54 4.48
CA LYS A 172 -19.95 0.92 3.53
C LYS A 172 -19.89 0.14 2.21
N GLU A 173 -18.80 -0.60 1.97
CA GLU A 173 -18.68 -1.46 0.79
C GLU A 173 -19.64 -2.66 0.90
N ALA A 174 -20.56 -2.80 -0.06
CA ALA A 174 -21.61 -3.83 -0.01
C ALA A 174 -21.09 -5.28 0.06
N LYS A 175 -19.89 -5.57 -0.48
CA LYS A 175 -19.28 -6.91 -0.45
C LYS A 175 -18.49 -7.18 0.83
N ASN A 176 -18.23 -6.17 1.64
CA ASN A 176 -17.41 -6.30 2.83
C ASN A 176 -18.26 -6.72 4.02
N ARG A 177 -18.15 -8.00 4.39
CA ARG A 177 -18.90 -8.62 5.49
C ARG A 177 -18.21 -8.52 6.85
N LYS A 178 -17.06 -7.84 6.93
CA LYS A 178 -16.33 -7.66 8.19
C LYS A 178 -17.15 -6.86 9.18
N VAL A 179 -17.20 -7.33 10.42
CA VAL A 179 -17.90 -6.64 11.51
C VAL A 179 -16.87 -5.93 12.37
N LEU A 180 -16.94 -4.60 12.42
CA LEU A 180 -15.98 -3.78 13.17
C LEU A 180 -16.51 -3.39 14.54
N PHE A 181 -17.83 -3.23 14.65
CA PHE A 181 -18.51 -2.95 15.92
C PHE A 181 -19.82 -3.73 15.99
N VAL A 182 -20.26 -3.99 17.22
CA VAL A 182 -21.56 -4.59 17.51
C VAL A 182 -22.26 -3.74 18.56
N ALA A 183 -23.53 -3.42 18.38
CA ALA A 183 -24.36 -2.84 19.42
C ALA A 183 -25.46 -3.80 19.84
N ARG A 184 -25.66 -3.93 21.16
CA ARG A 184 -26.66 -4.83 21.76
C ARG A 184 -27.45 -4.10 22.83
N PHE A 185 -28.75 -4.31 22.82
CA PHE A 185 -29.64 -3.82 23.88
C PHE A 185 -29.50 -4.71 25.13
N ASP A 186 -29.36 -4.10 26.29
CA ASP A 186 -29.49 -4.81 27.56
C ASP A 186 -30.96 -4.98 27.98
N GLU A 187 -31.18 -5.68 29.09
CA GLU A 187 -32.51 -5.94 29.65
C GLU A 187 -33.25 -4.66 30.08
N SER A 188 -32.52 -3.56 30.29
CA SER A 188 -33.09 -2.24 30.61
C SER A 188 -33.42 -1.39 29.38
N GLY A 189 -33.10 -1.89 28.17
CA GLY A 189 -33.25 -1.18 26.91
C GLY A 189 -32.11 -0.19 26.62
N ALA A 190 -31.06 -0.17 27.43
CA ALA A 190 -29.87 0.64 27.17
C ALA A 190 -28.97 -0.07 26.15
N LEU A 191 -28.38 0.71 25.26
CA LEU A 191 -27.60 0.22 24.13
C LEU A 191 -26.11 0.21 24.47
N HIS A 192 -25.50 -0.97 24.43
CA HIS A 192 -24.06 -1.14 24.64
C HIS A 192 -23.38 -1.40 23.30
N CYS A 193 -22.41 -0.57 22.97
CA CYS A 193 -21.58 -0.73 21.77
C CYS A 193 -20.25 -1.37 22.14
N TYR A 194 -19.82 -2.33 21.34
CA TYR A 194 -18.59 -3.11 21.49
C TYR A 194 -17.73 -2.96 20.24
N LYS A 195 -16.43 -2.81 20.43
CA LYS A 195 -15.43 -2.82 19.35
C LYS A 195 -14.94 -4.24 19.13
N VAL A 196 -15.09 -4.74 17.90
CA VAL A 196 -14.61 -6.08 17.55
C VAL A 196 -13.10 -6.02 17.29
N PRO A 197 -12.29 -6.85 17.97
CA PRO A 197 -10.86 -6.94 17.72
C PRO A 197 -10.55 -7.31 16.27
N PHE A 198 -9.44 -6.81 15.74
CA PHE A 198 -9.03 -7.06 14.35
C PHE A 198 -8.99 -8.56 13.98
N CYS A 199 -8.54 -9.41 14.91
CA CYS A 199 -8.46 -10.85 14.72
C CYS A 199 -9.83 -11.53 14.58
N ASP A 200 -10.89 -10.90 15.04
CA ASP A 200 -12.24 -11.46 15.07
C ASP A 200 -13.16 -10.91 13.95
N TRP A 201 -12.67 -9.98 13.11
CA TRP A 201 -13.47 -9.31 12.07
C TRP A 201 -14.09 -10.24 11.02
N GLU A 202 -13.49 -11.41 10.81
CA GLU A 202 -13.91 -12.40 9.80
C GLU A 202 -14.56 -13.65 10.40
N LEU A 203 -14.73 -13.68 11.73
CA LEU A 203 -15.43 -14.80 12.37
C LEU A 203 -16.91 -14.82 11.99
N LEU A 204 -17.53 -15.98 12.20
CA LEU A 204 -18.97 -16.12 12.04
C LEU A 204 -19.67 -15.17 13.03
N TYR A 205 -20.75 -14.51 12.60
CA TYR A 205 -21.41 -13.49 13.42
C TYR A 205 -21.85 -14.01 14.79
N GLN A 206 -22.22 -15.29 14.87
CA GLN A 206 -22.57 -15.93 16.13
C GLN A 206 -21.37 -16.05 17.09
N GLU A 207 -20.19 -16.39 16.59
CA GLU A 207 -18.96 -16.48 17.39
C GLU A 207 -18.53 -15.11 17.92
N ILE A 208 -18.77 -14.05 17.12
CA ILE A 208 -18.54 -12.66 17.56
C ILE A 208 -19.47 -12.32 18.72
N LEU A 209 -20.75 -12.71 18.65
CA LEU A 209 -21.72 -12.49 19.73
C LEU A 209 -21.37 -13.24 21.02
N ASP A 210 -20.87 -14.47 20.89
CA ASP A 210 -20.48 -15.31 22.04
C ASP A 210 -19.24 -14.76 22.77
N LYS A 211 -18.46 -13.89 22.12
CA LYS A 211 -17.24 -13.25 22.67
C LYS A 211 -17.44 -11.81 23.15
N LEU A 212 -18.64 -11.23 23.06
CA LEU A 212 -18.87 -9.80 23.34
C LEU A 212 -18.38 -9.34 24.71
N ASP A 213 -18.49 -10.18 25.73
CA ASP A 213 -18.06 -9.85 27.09
C ASP A 213 -16.54 -9.67 27.22
N ASN A 214 -15.78 -10.16 26.24
CA ASN A 214 -14.32 -10.02 26.15
C ASN A 214 -13.89 -8.83 25.28
N TYR A 215 -14.82 -8.03 24.76
CA TYR A 215 -14.52 -6.92 23.88
C TYR A 215 -14.59 -5.57 24.60
N ASP A 216 -13.80 -4.62 24.09
CA ASP A 216 -13.81 -3.24 24.57
C ASP A 216 -15.17 -2.60 24.28
N ARG A 217 -15.79 -2.00 25.31
CA ARG A 217 -17.10 -1.35 25.20
C ARG A 217 -17.00 0.17 25.29
N PHE A 218 -17.89 0.87 24.61
CA PHE A 218 -17.99 2.33 24.72
C PHE A 218 -18.49 2.75 26.11
N VAL A 219 -17.91 3.81 26.68
CA VAL A 219 -18.33 4.38 27.97
C VAL A 219 -18.72 5.85 27.87
N GLN A 220 -19.50 6.31 28.85
CA GLN A 220 -19.94 7.71 28.92
C GLN A 220 -18.78 8.67 29.17
N LYS A 221 -18.88 9.89 28.62
CA LYS A 221 -17.81 10.91 28.62
C LYS A 221 -17.66 11.69 29.93
N GLU A 222 -18.62 11.55 30.86
CA GLU A 222 -18.82 12.45 32.00
C GLU A 222 -17.63 12.49 32.98
N SER A 223 -16.97 11.36 33.23
CA SER A 223 -15.82 11.27 34.13
C SER A 223 -14.46 11.65 33.49
N LEU A 224 -14.44 12.00 32.20
CA LEU A 224 -13.21 12.15 31.40
C LEU A 224 -13.06 13.54 30.74
N LEU A 225 -13.86 14.52 31.17
CA LEU A 225 -14.00 15.82 30.51
C LEU A 225 -12.66 16.56 30.34
N ASP A 226 -11.80 16.57 31.35
CA ASP A 226 -10.52 17.32 31.32
C ASP A 226 -9.58 16.79 30.23
N VAL A 227 -9.44 15.48 30.16
CA VAL A 227 -8.55 14.83 29.18
C VAL A 227 -9.13 14.90 27.78
N LEU A 228 -10.46 14.73 27.66
CA LEU A 228 -11.13 14.91 26.38
C LEU A 228 -10.95 16.33 25.85
N GLN A 229 -11.00 17.35 26.71
CA GLN A 229 -10.73 18.74 26.32
C GLN A 229 -9.30 18.93 25.81
N VAL A 230 -8.29 18.31 26.43
CA VAL A 230 -6.92 18.34 25.91
C VAL A 230 -6.84 17.67 24.54
N LEU A 231 -7.46 16.51 24.38
CA LEU A 231 -7.45 15.77 23.11
C LEU A 231 -8.25 16.45 21.99
N THR A 232 -9.14 17.40 22.31
CA THR A 232 -9.82 18.21 21.28
C THR A 232 -8.88 19.08 20.44
N LYS A 233 -7.64 19.28 20.88
CA LYS A 233 -6.59 19.90 20.06
C LYS A 233 -6.36 19.15 18.74
N PHE A 234 -6.60 17.83 18.72
CA PHE A 234 -6.30 16.95 17.58
C PHE A 234 -7.59 16.50 16.88
N GLU A 235 -8.62 16.11 17.62
CA GLU A 235 -9.85 15.53 17.07
C GLU A 235 -11.10 16.22 17.63
N ASP A 236 -12.16 16.34 16.84
CA ASP A 236 -13.39 16.94 17.32
C ASP A 236 -14.02 16.11 18.46
N LYS A 237 -14.59 16.79 19.47
CA LYS A 237 -15.18 16.19 20.68
C LYS A 237 -16.20 15.10 20.35
N ASN A 238 -16.90 15.21 19.22
CA ASN A 238 -17.91 14.26 18.77
C ASN A 238 -17.32 12.92 18.33
N PHE A 239 -16.04 12.88 17.92
CA PHE A 239 -15.35 11.65 17.50
C PHE A 239 -14.47 11.03 18.58
N LEU A 240 -14.25 11.73 19.70
CA LEU A 240 -13.55 11.19 20.86
C LEU A 240 -14.48 10.30 21.67
N HIS A 241 -14.21 8.99 21.65
CA HIS A 241 -14.98 7.99 22.37
C HIS A 241 -14.08 7.12 23.25
N PRO A 242 -14.25 7.17 24.58
CA PRO A 242 -13.54 6.29 25.48
C PRO A 242 -14.11 4.87 25.39
N LEU A 243 -13.19 3.91 25.36
CA LEU A 243 -13.44 2.48 25.42
C LEU A 243 -13.03 1.95 26.79
N LYS A 244 -13.73 0.95 27.30
CA LYS A 244 -13.38 0.24 28.53
C LYS A 244 -13.21 -1.24 28.20
N SER A 245 -12.03 -1.75 28.48
CA SER A 245 -11.71 -3.17 28.37
C SER A 245 -12.42 -4.01 29.43
N PRO A 246 -12.52 -5.34 29.23
CA PRO A 246 -13.04 -6.28 30.23
C PRO A 246 -12.29 -6.20 31.57
N GLU A 247 -10.97 -5.95 31.52
CA GLU A 247 -10.11 -5.76 32.69
C GLU A 247 -10.32 -4.41 33.39
N GLY A 248 -11.14 -3.53 32.79
CA GLY A 248 -11.53 -2.25 33.35
C GLY A 248 -10.64 -1.07 32.97
N MET A 249 -9.62 -1.29 32.12
CA MET A 249 -8.75 -0.23 31.59
C MET A 249 -9.53 0.64 30.61
N ILE A 250 -9.40 1.97 30.77
CA ILE A 250 -10.03 2.96 29.89
C ILE A 250 -9.02 3.38 28.82
N THR A 251 -9.43 3.34 27.55
CA THR A 251 -8.60 3.74 26.42
C THR A 251 -9.33 4.77 25.56
N ILE A 252 -8.65 5.84 25.15
CA ILE A 252 -9.17 6.82 24.20
C ILE A 252 -8.33 6.72 22.94
N GLU A 253 -8.98 6.48 21.80
CA GLU A 253 -8.31 6.30 20.52
C GLU A 253 -8.58 7.48 19.59
N LEU A 254 -7.53 7.93 18.91
CA LEU A 254 -7.54 8.89 17.81
C LEU A 254 -7.07 8.21 16.51
N PRO A 255 -7.89 7.35 15.86
CA PRO A 255 -7.49 6.58 14.68
C PRO A 255 -6.86 7.39 13.54
N ARG A 256 -7.33 8.61 13.29
CA ARG A 256 -6.78 9.48 12.22
C ARG A 256 -5.31 9.84 12.45
N PHE A 257 -4.91 9.92 13.71
CA PHE A 257 -3.54 10.25 14.12
C PHE A 257 -2.75 9.01 14.55
N GLN A 258 -3.35 7.82 14.50
CA GLN A 258 -2.76 6.57 15.00
C GLN A 258 -2.24 6.71 16.44
N LEU A 259 -2.99 7.42 17.29
CA LEU A 259 -2.65 7.64 18.69
C LEU A 259 -3.71 7.02 19.60
N ALA A 260 -3.28 6.41 20.69
CA ALA A 260 -4.15 5.93 21.75
C ALA A 260 -3.58 6.28 23.13
N PHE A 261 -4.47 6.57 24.07
CA PHE A 261 -4.14 6.88 25.44
C PHE A 261 -4.88 5.95 26.39
N CYS A 262 -4.16 5.22 27.23
CA CYS A 262 -4.75 4.34 28.24
C CYS A 262 -4.62 4.96 29.64
N LEU A 263 -5.66 4.80 30.46
CA LEU A 263 -5.64 5.21 31.85
C LEU A 263 -4.85 4.18 32.66
N ASN A 264 -3.69 4.58 33.18
CA ASN A 264 -2.84 3.71 33.98
C ASN A 264 -3.28 3.62 35.45
N SER A 265 -2.60 2.78 36.23
CA SER A 265 -2.87 2.57 37.66
C SER A 265 -2.76 3.84 38.52
N ASN A 266 -2.05 4.86 38.03
CA ASN A 266 -1.85 6.14 38.71
C ASN A 266 -2.88 7.20 38.29
N GLN A 267 -3.97 6.80 37.63
CA GLN A 267 -5.00 7.67 37.06
C GLN A 267 -4.45 8.74 36.10
N LYS A 268 -3.35 8.42 35.41
CA LYS A 268 -2.80 9.26 34.34
C LYS A 268 -2.97 8.57 33.00
N PHE A 269 -3.18 9.36 31.96
CA PHE A 269 -3.28 8.85 30.59
C PHE A 269 -1.88 8.66 30.00
N GLU A 270 -1.50 7.41 29.79
CA GLU A 270 -0.26 6.99 29.14
C GLU A 270 -0.48 6.81 27.64
N SER A 271 0.47 7.26 26.83
CA SER A 271 0.43 7.00 25.38
C SER A 271 0.83 5.55 25.08
N VAL A 272 0.01 4.87 24.27
CA VAL A 272 0.28 3.50 23.84
C VAL A 272 1.48 3.45 22.88
N GLU A 273 1.58 4.43 21.99
CA GLU A 273 2.64 4.54 20.97
C GLU A 273 3.96 5.05 21.57
N HIS A 274 3.88 5.94 22.56
CA HIS A 274 5.05 6.50 23.25
C HIS A 274 5.17 5.94 24.68
N LYS A 275 5.40 4.62 24.79
CA LYS A 275 5.47 3.87 26.06
C LYS A 275 6.31 4.55 27.14
N GLY A 276 5.77 4.71 28.35
CA GLY A 276 6.44 5.40 29.46
C GLY A 276 6.33 6.93 29.41
N TYR A 277 5.64 7.49 28.42
CA TYR A 277 5.20 8.88 28.43
C TYR A 277 3.71 8.98 28.75
N ILE A 278 3.37 9.95 29.58
CA ILE A 278 2.02 10.28 29.99
C ILE A 278 1.66 11.68 29.49
N LEU A 279 0.36 11.96 29.34
CA LEU A 279 -0.11 13.30 28.99
C LEU A 279 0.30 14.30 30.07
N ALA A 280 1.07 15.32 29.69
CA ALA A 280 1.57 16.31 30.64
C ALA A 280 0.42 17.15 31.21
N ILE A 281 0.53 17.54 32.48
CA ILE A 281 -0.46 18.42 33.13
C ILE A 281 -0.43 19.81 32.47
N ASN A 282 0.76 20.33 32.19
CA ASN A 282 0.91 21.56 31.42
C ASN A 282 0.99 21.21 29.93
N GLN A 283 0.01 21.69 29.18
CA GLN A 283 -0.13 21.45 27.73
C GLN A 283 0.34 22.66 26.89
N GLN A 284 1.15 23.52 27.50
CA GLN A 284 1.81 24.69 26.92
C GLN A 284 3.25 24.76 27.44
N PHE A 285 4.19 25.20 26.62
CA PHE A 285 5.53 25.56 27.08
C PHE A 285 5.57 27.04 27.47
N ASP A 286 6.42 27.38 28.45
CA ASP A 286 6.49 28.74 29.00
C ASP A 286 7.23 29.72 28.05
N ASP A 287 8.21 29.22 27.30
CA ASP A 287 9.14 30.00 26.47
C ASP A 287 9.17 29.57 24.99
N PHE A 288 8.40 28.54 24.61
CA PHE A 288 8.43 27.94 23.28
C PHE A 288 7.01 27.82 22.70
N LEU A 289 6.76 28.36 21.50
CA LEU A 289 5.44 28.31 20.84
C LEU A 289 4.27 28.79 21.74
N THR A 290 4.48 29.81 22.57
CA THR A 290 3.52 30.28 23.61
C THR A 290 2.16 30.73 23.09
N ARG A 291 2.05 31.02 21.78
CA ARG A 291 0.80 31.40 21.10
C ARG A 291 0.18 30.27 20.28
N HIS A 292 0.83 29.12 20.20
CA HIS A 292 0.35 27.96 19.47
C HIS A 292 -0.14 26.92 20.48
N SER A 293 -1.33 26.34 20.24
CA SER A 293 -1.93 25.37 21.18
C SER A 293 -2.27 24.03 20.56
N ARG A 294 -2.04 23.88 19.25
CA ARG A 294 -2.41 22.69 18.48
C ARG A 294 -1.32 21.61 18.47
N TYR A 295 -0.73 21.38 19.63
CA TYR A 295 0.19 20.27 19.92
C TYR A 295 -0.18 19.62 21.25
N LEU A 296 0.21 18.36 21.43
CA LEU A 296 0.13 17.68 22.72
C LEU A 296 1.51 17.60 23.36
N VAL A 297 1.58 17.83 24.65
CA VAL A 297 2.82 17.64 25.43
C VAL A 297 2.70 16.34 26.21
N LEU A 298 3.71 15.49 26.11
CA LEU A 298 3.86 14.29 26.92
C LEU A 298 5.04 14.45 27.88
N GLU A 299 4.90 13.97 29.10
CA GLU A 299 5.96 13.96 30.12
C GLU A 299 6.45 12.53 30.38
N LEU A 300 7.76 12.34 30.50
CA LEU A 300 8.35 11.05 30.82
C LEU A 300 7.98 10.66 32.25
N GLN A 301 7.42 9.47 32.43
CA GLN A 301 6.96 8.99 33.73
C GLN A 301 8.15 8.68 34.66
N ASP A 302 9.18 8.00 34.15
CA ASP A 302 10.41 7.72 34.88
C ASP A 302 11.40 8.89 34.73
N LYS A 303 11.41 9.77 35.73
CA LYS A 303 12.31 10.94 35.74
C LYS A 303 13.79 10.57 35.95
N SER A 304 14.10 9.32 36.29
CA SER A 304 15.48 8.85 36.45
C SER A 304 16.12 8.39 35.13
N ASP A 305 15.30 8.09 34.12
CA ASP A 305 15.76 7.74 32.79
C ASP A 305 16.26 9.00 32.06
N THR A 306 17.59 9.13 32.02
CA THR A 306 18.29 10.25 31.37
C THR A 306 18.58 9.99 29.89
N ALA A 307 18.32 8.77 29.39
CA ALA A 307 18.53 8.44 27.98
C ALA A 307 17.38 8.95 27.09
N ARG A 308 16.23 9.28 27.69
CA ARG A 308 15.03 9.73 26.99
C ARG A 308 14.73 11.20 27.30
N PRO A 309 14.16 11.96 26.35
CA PRO A 309 13.80 13.35 26.59
C PRO A 309 12.72 13.45 27.68
N LYS A 310 12.81 14.46 28.54
CA LYS A 310 11.85 14.66 29.65
C LYS A 310 10.44 14.98 29.14
N LEU A 311 10.36 15.70 28.03
CA LEU A 311 9.12 16.12 27.39
C LEU A 311 9.15 15.69 25.92
N ARG A 312 7.99 15.32 25.38
CA ARG A 312 7.76 15.13 23.96
C ARG A 312 6.62 16.01 23.50
N MET A 313 6.76 16.62 22.34
CA MET A 313 5.72 17.40 21.70
C MET A 313 5.20 16.63 20.49
N LEU A 314 3.91 16.34 20.47
CA LEU A 314 3.24 15.75 19.31
C LEU A 314 2.59 16.87 18.50
N LEU A 315 2.86 16.93 17.21
CA LEU A 315 2.18 17.83 16.26
C LEU A 315 1.34 17.01 15.28
N PRO A 316 0.08 17.41 15.02
CA PRO A 316 -0.74 16.78 14.00
C PRO A 316 -0.27 17.23 12.61
N VAL A 317 -0.05 16.28 11.70
CA VAL A 317 0.25 16.57 10.28
C VAL A 317 -1.06 16.67 9.51
N GLY A 318 -1.27 17.77 8.78
CA GLY A 318 -2.49 17.97 7.98
C GLY A 318 -2.37 19.14 7.00
N SER A 319 -3.31 19.24 6.06
CA SER A 319 -3.40 20.37 5.13
C SER A 319 -3.83 21.63 5.87
N MET A 320 -3.03 22.68 5.76
CA MET A 320 -3.40 24.00 6.28
C MET A 320 -4.58 24.55 5.50
N ARG A 321 -5.62 25.00 6.22
CA ARG A 321 -6.52 26.04 5.70
C ARG A 321 -5.86 27.36 6.04
N GLU A 322 -5.31 28.03 5.03
CA GLU A 322 -4.68 29.34 5.20
C GLU A 322 -5.75 30.39 5.48
N ASP A 323 -5.88 30.81 6.74
CA ASP A 323 -6.36 32.16 7.03
C ASP A 323 -5.12 33.05 7.23
N SER A 324 -4.55 33.49 6.10
CA SER A 324 -3.36 34.35 6.02
C SER A 324 -3.51 35.64 6.85
N GLU A 325 -4.75 36.12 7.06
CA GLU A 325 -5.02 37.32 7.83
C GLU A 325 -4.80 37.15 9.34
N GLU A 326 -5.17 36.00 9.94
CA GLU A 326 -4.94 35.77 11.37
C GLU A 326 -3.45 35.60 11.69
N LEU A 327 -2.71 34.89 10.82
CA LEU A 327 -1.26 34.70 10.96
C LEU A 327 -0.51 36.04 10.95
N LYS A 328 -0.89 36.95 10.02
CA LYS A 328 -0.35 38.31 9.94
C LYS A 328 -0.78 39.19 11.12
N ALA A 329 -2.02 39.06 11.60
CA ALA A 329 -2.54 39.88 12.70
C ALA A 329 -1.93 39.52 14.07
N PHE A 330 -1.62 38.25 14.32
CA PHE A 330 -1.23 37.76 15.65
C PHE A 330 0.23 37.29 15.76
N GLY A 331 1.00 37.29 14.66
CA GLY A 331 2.41 36.89 14.63
C GLY A 331 2.59 35.38 14.86
N GLY A 332 1.89 34.56 14.07
CA GLY A 332 1.96 33.10 14.19
C GLY A 332 3.20 32.50 13.50
N ILE A 333 3.60 31.32 13.95
CA ILE A 333 4.70 30.53 13.37
C ILE A 333 4.08 29.40 12.54
N GLN A 334 4.56 29.22 11.31
CA GLN A 334 4.15 28.12 10.44
C GLN A 334 5.18 26.99 10.55
N VAL A 335 4.73 25.80 10.93
CA VAL A 335 5.55 24.58 10.92
C VAL A 335 5.22 23.79 9.66
N VAL A 336 6.20 23.60 8.79
CA VAL A 336 6.06 22.87 7.53
C VAL A 336 7.04 21.70 7.48
N ALA A 337 6.66 20.65 6.76
CA ALA A 337 7.60 19.58 6.42
C ALA A 337 8.70 20.14 5.50
N PRO A 338 9.97 19.68 5.64
CA PRO A 338 11.08 20.23 4.88
C PRO A 338 10.86 20.12 3.36
N GLU A 339 10.14 19.09 2.91
CA GLU A 339 9.84 18.89 1.49
C GLU A 339 8.97 20.00 0.89
N HIS A 340 8.14 20.69 1.68
CA HIS A 340 7.28 21.77 1.18
C HIS A 340 8.07 23.04 0.86
N ARG A 341 9.08 23.37 1.66
CA ARG A 341 10.00 24.49 1.34
C ARG A 341 10.92 24.08 0.18
N MET A 342 11.52 22.91 0.29
CA MET A 342 12.50 22.45 -0.71
C MET A 342 11.86 22.24 -2.08
N SER A 343 10.58 21.87 -2.17
CA SER A 343 9.88 21.81 -3.46
C SER A 343 9.77 23.18 -4.14
N LEU A 344 9.55 24.26 -3.37
CA LEU A 344 9.54 25.64 -3.88
C LEU A 344 10.94 26.06 -4.34
N GLU A 345 11.99 25.74 -3.56
CA GLU A 345 13.39 25.99 -3.96
C GLU A 345 13.75 25.25 -5.25
N LEU A 346 13.37 23.98 -5.37
CA LEU A 346 13.61 23.19 -6.58
C LEU A 346 12.80 23.72 -7.77
N LYS A 347 11.58 24.19 -7.52
CA LYS A 347 10.76 24.79 -8.57
C LYS A 347 11.37 26.10 -9.06
N ARG A 348 11.95 26.90 -8.16
CA ARG A 348 12.76 28.08 -8.52
C ARG A 348 13.89 27.68 -9.46
N PHE A 349 14.68 26.65 -9.10
CA PHE A 349 15.76 26.16 -9.98
C PHE A 349 15.29 25.57 -11.32
N GLU A 350 14.12 24.94 -11.35
CA GLU A 350 13.52 24.43 -12.59
C GLU A 350 13.09 25.58 -13.52
N LEU A 351 12.55 26.67 -12.94
CA LEU A 351 11.98 27.80 -13.68
C LEU A 351 12.95 28.96 -13.97
N ASP A 352 14.13 28.98 -13.32
CA ASP A 352 15.18 30.01 -13.39
C ASP A 352 15.62 30.41 -14.82
N LYS A 353 15.12 29.71 -15.86
CA LYS A 353 15.38 29.99 -17.28
C LYS A 353 14.15 30.02 -18.18
N ASP A 354 13.00 29.59 -17.69
CA ASP A 354 11.79 29.38 -18.50
C ASP A 354 10.65 30.36 -18.12
N ASP A 355 10.61 30.89 -16.89
CA ASP A 355 9.57 31.84 -16.43
C ASP A 355 10.11 32.82 -15.38
N GLU A 356 10.51 34.02 -15.82
CA GLU A 356 11.04 35.09 -14.94
C GLU A 356 10.00 35.57 -13.91
N VAL A 357 8.73 35.67 -14.29
CA VAL A 357 7.66 36.20 -13.42
C VAL A 357 7.40 35.24 -12.27
N PHE A 358 7.32 33.95 -12.54
CA PHE A 358 7.10 32.95 -11.51
C PHE A 358 8.33 32.81 -10.59
N THR A 359 9.53 33.00 -11.13
CA THR A 359 10.77 33.03 -10.36
C THR A 359 10.81 34.21 -9.40
N GLU A 360 10.42 35.42 -9.83
CA GLU A 360 10.32 36.60 -8.95
C GLU A 360 9.34 36.39 -7.78
N ILE A 361 8.19 35.73 -8.03
CA ILE A 361 7.22 35.39 -6.97
C ILE A 361 7.83 34.39 -5.98
N LEU A 362 8.54 33.38 -6.48
CA LEU A 362 9.20 32.39 -5.62
C LEU A 362 10.33 33.04 -4.80
N ASP A 363 11.07 33.97 -5.37
CA ASP A 363 12.10 34.76 -4.69
C ASP A 363 11.48 35.59 -3.56
N GLU A 364 10.37 36.28 -3.83
CA GLU A 364 9.66 37.04 -2.80
C GLU A 364 9.19 36.14 -1.64
N ILE A 365 8.70 34.93 -1.92
CA ILE A 365 8.25 33.98 -0.91
C ILE A 365 9.43 33.43 -0.11
N LEU A 366 10.49 32.98 -0.79
CA LEU A 366 11.62 32.26 -0.18
C LEU A 366 12.61 33.19 0.54
N ASP A 367 12.82 34.41 0.06
CA ASP A 367 13.82 35.33 0.60
C ASP A 367 13.24 36.21 1.72
N ASN A 368 11.92 36.49 1.71
CA ASN A 368 11.27 37.28 2.77
C ASN A 368 10.81 36.44 3.98
N GLY A 369 10.78 35.10 3.85
CA GLY A 369 10.45 34.23 4.97
C GLY A 369 11.59 34.13 5.99
N GLN A 370 11.24 34.10 7.28
CA GLN A 370 12.17 33.69 8.34
C GLN A 370 11.98 32.21 8.63
N TYR A 371 13.02 31.41 8.40
CA TYR A 371 12.97 29.96 8.53
C TYR A 371 13.85 29.50 9.69
N ILE A 372 13.32 28.55 10.45
CA ILE A 372 14.04 27.88 11.54
C ILE A 372 13.90 26.39 11.28
N ASP A 373 15.02 25.73 10.97
CA ASP A 373 15.06 24.29 10.81
C ASP A 373 15.05 23.61 12.19
N VAL A 374 14.05 22.76 12.42
CA VAL A 374 13.94 21.94 13.64
C VAL A 374 14.23 20.50 13.27
N LEU A 375 15.38 19.99 13.71
CA LEU A 375 15.81 18.61 13.49
C LEU A 375 15.55 17.80 14.75
N ASP A 376 14.64 16.83 14.66
CA ASP A 376 14.50 15.77 15.66
C ASP A 376 15.48 14.62 15.35
N GLU A 377 16.02 13.97 16.38
CA GLU A 377 16.99 12.86 16.25
C GLU A 377 18.15 13.19 15.26
N CYS A 378 18.84 14.31 15.50
CA CYS A 378 19.83 14.86 14.56
C CYS A 378 21.00 13.91 14.26
N ASP A 379 21.33 12.99 15.16
CA ASP A 379 22.32 11.93 14.96
C ASP A 379 21.86 10.88 13.94
N ALA A 380 20.56 10.61 13.85
CA ALA A 380 19.96 9.76 12.84
C ALA A 380 19.73 10.49 11.51
N VAL A 381 19.17 11.71 11.55
CA VAL A 381 18.83 12.50 10.35
C VAL A 381 20.09 12.95 9.58
N LEU A 382 21.14 13.34 10.30
CA LEU A 382 22.41 13.75 9.69
C LEU A 382 23.39 12.59 9.52
N HIS A 383 22.96 11.35 9.77
CA HIS A 383 23.80 10.18 9.56
C HIS A 383 24.10 10.02 8.06
N HIS A 384 25.36 9.82 7.71
CA HIS A 384 25.87 9.62 6.33
C HIS A 384 25.22 8.46 5.53
N LYS A 385 24.31 7.68 6.13
CA LYS A 385 23.56 6.60 5.47
C LYS A 385 22.30 7.13 4.80
N TYR A 386 21.80 8.27 5.27
CA TYR A 386 20.64 8.95 4.72
C TYR A 386 21.15 10.13 3.90
N HIS A 387 20.64 10.22 2.67
CA HIS A 387 20.77 11.42 1.86
C HIS A 387 19.37 11.83 1.48
N LEU A 388 19.01 13.09 1.74
CA LEU A 388 17.83 13.66 1.13
C LEU A 388 18.15 13.95 -0.34
N VAL A 389 17.58 13.15 -1.22
CA VAL A 389 17.65 13.37 -2.67
C VAL A 389 16.29 13.85 -3.10
N TYR A 390 16.22 15.11 -3.50
CA TYR A 390 15.03 15.65 -4.15
C TYR A 390 15.21 15.60 -5.65
N ALA A 391 14.29 14.92 -6.34
CA ALA A 391 14.28 14.89 -7.79
C ALA A 391 13.80 16.25 -8.32
N ALA A 392 14.53 16.79 -9.29
CA ALA A 392 14.13 17.97 -10.05
C ALA A 392 13.86 17.57 -11.51
N GLY A 393 12.82 18.15 -12.10
CA GLY A 393 12.42 17.91 -13.48
C GLY A 393 11.58 16.64 -13.71
N HIS A 394 11.43 16.26 -14.98
CA HIS A 394 10.58 15.16 -15.39
C HIS A 394 11.22 13.79 -15.09
N PRO A 395 10.43 12.77 -14.68
CA PRO A 395 10.93 11.41 -14.56
C PRO A 395 11.47 10.91 -15.91
N ILE A 396 12.76 10.57 -15.94
CA ILE A 396 13.43 10.00 -17.12
C ILE A 396 13.74 8.52 -16.88
N ALA A 397 13.85 7.76 -17.97
CA ALA A 397 14.33 6.39 -17.91
C ALA A 397 15.77 6.34 -17.40
N LEU A 398 16.11 5.31 -16.63
CA LEU A 398 17.47 5.07 -16.19
C LEU A 398 18.39 4.85 -17.40
N SER A 399 19.51 5.57 -17.42
CA SER A 399 20.48 5.47 -18.50
C SER A 399 21.03 4.04 -18.62
N ASN A 400 20.88 3.47 -19.81
CA ASN A 400 21.26 2.08 -20.12
C ASN A 400 20.66 1.07 -19.13
N GLY A 401 19.39 1.26 -18.75
CA GLY A 401 18.69 0.40 -17.80
C GLY A 401 18.75 -1.07 -18.23
N VAL A 402 18.43 -1.36 -19.51
CA VAL A 402 18.45 -2.70 -20.17
C VAL A 402 19.74 -3.45 -19.89
N GLU A 403 20.85 -2.79 -20.12
CA GLU A 403 22.17 -3.36 -19.94
C GLU A 403 22.48 -3.60 -18.47
N ARG A 404 22.08 -2.68 -17.57
CA ARG A 404 22.32 -2.82 -16.12
C ARG A 404 21.56 -3.98 -15.50
N TRP A 405 20.25 -4.11 -15.78
CA TRP A 405 19.48 -5.21 -15.20
C TRP A 405 19.86 -6.57 -15.80
N GLN A 406 20.16 -6.66 -17.10
CA GLN A 406 20.67 -7.91 -17.71
C GLN A 406 22.00 -8.37 -17.08
N VAL A 407 22.93 -7.44 -16.84
CA VAL A 407 24.22 -7.79 -16.22
C VAL A 407 24.03 -8.20 -14.77
N ALA A 408 23.17 -7.50 -14.01
CA ALA A 408 22.87 -7.87 -12.63
C ALA A 408 22.22 -9.26 -12.54
N GLU A 409 21.28 -9.57 -13.45
CA GLU A 409 20.67 -10.90 -13.58
C GLU A 409 21.72 -11.97 -13.88
N ALA A 410 22.57 -11.75 -14.90
CA ALA A 410 23.62 -12.71 -15.27
C ALA A 410 24.62 -12.99 -14.13
N VAL A 411 25.03 -11.95 -13.39
CA VAL A 411 25.92 -12.08 -12.23
C VAL A 411 25.26 -12.88 -11.10
N LEU A 412 24.00 -12.59 -10.79
CA LEU A 412 23.25 -13.29 -9.75
C LEU A 412 22.91 -14.74 -10.16
N GLY A 413 22.66 -14.99 -11.45
CA GLY A 413 22.47 -16.34 -11.99
C GLY A 413 23.71 -17.23 -11.78
N VAL A 414 24.91 -16.68 -12.01
CA VAL A 414 26.17 -17.40 -11.71
C VAL A 414 26.33 -17.69 -10.21
N ILE A 415 25.92 -16.77 -9.32
CA ILE A 415 25.96 -16.98 -7.86
C ILE A 415 24.94 -18.03 -7.42
N ALA A 416 23.75 -18.04 -8.03
CA ALA A 416 22.67 -18.96 -7.71
C ALA A 416 22.85 -20.35 -8.32
N SER A 417 23.74 -20.50 -9.31
CA SER A 417 24.00 -21.76 -10.00
C SER A 417 24.37 -22.88 -9.03
N LYS A 418 23.76 -24.05 -9.24
CA LYS A 418 24.04 -25.27 -8.46
C LYS A 418 25.01 -26.21 -9.16
N SER A 419 25.63 -25.78 -10.26
CA SER A 419 26.59 -26.61 -11.00
C SER A 419 27.79 -26.96 -10.13
N SER A 420 28.14 -28.25 -10.08
CA SER A 420 29.35 -28.74 -9.39
C SER A 420 30.65 -28.18 -9.97
N GLU A 421 30.58 -27.65 -11.20
CA GLU A 421 31.73 -27.04 -11.88
C GLU A 421 31.90 -25.55 -11.55
N SER A 422 30.90 -24.92 -10.92
CA SER A 422 30.98 -23.49 -10.57
C SER A 422 32.15 -23.20 -9.65
N ARG A 423 33.00 -22.27 -10.10
CA ARG A 423 34.12 -21.74 -9.31
C ARG A 423 33.58 -20.85 -8.21
N VAL A 424 32.54 -20.07 -8.51
CA VAL A 424 31.88 -19.19 -7.54
C VAL A 424 31.29 -20.00 -6.39
N ALA A 425 30.59 -21.10 -6.67
CA ALA A 425 30.04 -21.97 -5.62
C ALA A 425 31.13 -22.52 -4.69
N LYS A 426 32.29 -22.91 -5.23
CA LYS A 426 33.44 -23.40 -4.43
C LYS A 426 34.01 -22.32 -3.52
N VAL A 427 34.19 -21.10 -4.04
CA VAL A 427 34.70 -19.97 -3.24
C VAL A 427 33.70 -19.58 -2.15
N LEU A 428 32.40 -19.57 -2.45
CA LEU A 428 31.36 -19.24 -1.47
C LEU A 428 31.23 -20.28 -0.35
N GLN A 429 31.57 -21.54 -0.61
CA GLN A 429 31.60 -22.60 0.40
C GLN A 429 32.83 -22.52 1.33
N ALA A 430 33.84 -21.72 0.98
CA ALA A 430 35.02 -21.59 1.82
C ALA A 430 34.67 -20.98 3.19
N PRO A 431 35.31 -21.44 4.29
CA PRO A 431 35.07 -20.90 5.62
C PRO A 431 35.21 -19.38 5.65
N HIS A 432 34.31 -18.73 6.37
CA HIS A 432 34.31 -17.28 6.57
C HIS A 432 34.05 -16.40 5.32
N VAL A 433 33.82 -16.97 4.13
CA VAL A 433 33.48 -16.18 2.93
C VAL A 433 32.01 -15.80 2.90
N SER A 434 31.14 -16.80 3.04
CA SER A 434 29.69 -16.61 2.99
C SER A 434 28.96 -17.39 4.08
N CYS A 435 27.77 -16.91 4.43
CA CYS A 435 26.82 -17.58 5.29
C CYS A 435 25.53 -17.86 4.50
N SER A 436 25.06 -19.11 4.55
CA SER A 436 23.79 -19.51 3.96
C SER A 436 22.65 -19.29 4.94
N THR A 437 21.56 -18.67 4.50
CA THR A 437 20.36 -18.45 5.34
C THR A 437 19.39 -19.64 5.24
N SER A 438 19.36 -20.51 6.28
CA SER A 438 18.32 -21.54 6.60
C SER A 438 17.89 -22.54 5.49
N ASN A 439 17.48 -23.75 5.93
CA ASN A 439 17.38 -24.96 5.10
C ASN A 439 16.08 -25.15 4.30
N ALA A 440 15.04 -24.33 4.52
CA ALA A 440 13.78 -24.42 3.80
C ALA A 440 13.64 -23.25 2.82
N THR A 441 14.00 -23.49 1.56
CA THR A 441 13.71 -22.56 0.45
C THR A 441 12.25 -22.77 0.02
N PRO A 442 11.39 -21.73 0.08
CA PRO A 442 10.08 -21.80 -0.55
C PRO A 442 10.18 -22.20 -2.03
N PRO A 443 9.13 -22.83 -2.60
CA PRO A 443 9.08 -23.08 -4.04
C PRO A 443 9.36 -21.79 -4.83
N GLY A 444 10.30 -21.85 -5.78
CA GLY A 444 10.70 -20.68 -6.57
C GLY A 444 11.70 -19.71 -5.91
N ALA A 445 12.18 -19.99 -4.70
CA ALA A 445 13.23 -19.22 -4.04
C ALA A 445 14.61 -19.91 -4.13
N CYS A 446 15.67 -19.10 -4.13
CA CYS A 446 17.06 -19.54 -4.09
C CYS A 446 17.63 -19.46 -2.67
N LYS A 447 18.59 -20.34 -2.35
CA LYS A 447 19.29 -20.28 -1.07
C LYS A 447 19.99 -18.94 -0.95
N GLY A 448 19.72 -18.23 0.14
CA GLY A 448 20.31 -16.91 0.36
C GLY A 448 21.79 -17.01 0.71
N THR A 449 22.64 -16.66 -0.26
CA THR A 449 24.08 -16.46 -0.03
C THR A 449 24.31 -15.04 0.46
N ARG A 450 24.90 -14.90 1.65
CA ARG A 450 25.34 -13.61 2.18
C ARG A 450 26.84 -13.63 2.40
N LEU A 451 27.54 -12.57 2.01
CA LEU A 451 28.95 -12.41 2.32
C LEU A 451 29.15 -11.93 3.76
N ASN A 452 30.22 -12.38 4.42
CA ASN A 452 30.65 -11.80 5.70
C ASN A 452 31.32 -10.45 5.46
N THR A 453 31.21 -9.53 6.43
CA THR A 453 31.87 -8.21 6.36
C THR A 453 33.37 -8.35 6.15
N VAL A 454 33.93 -7.53 5.26
CA VAL A 454 35.37 -7.54 4.97
C VAL A 454 36.19 -7.23 6.22
N VAL A 455 37.16 -8.10 6.48
CA VAL A 455 38.29 -7.93 7.40
C VAL A 455 39.56 -8.30 6.62
N ASP A 456 40.74 -7.83 7.04
CA ASP A 456 42.04 -8.09 6.38
C ASP A 456 42.24 -9.58 6.01
N SER A 457 41.74 -10.50 6.85
CA SER A 457 41.83 -11.95 6.63
C SER A 457 40.99 -12.48 5.46
N THR A 458 40.02 -11.70 4.96
CA THR A 458 39.08 -12.09 3.89
C THR A 458 39.38 -11.46 2.53
N GLU A 459 40.28 -10.49 2.47
CA GLU A 459 40.65 -9.77 1.24
C GLU A 459 41.18 -10.70 0.11
N PRO A 460 42.01 -11.72 0.39
CA PRO A 460 42.43 -12.67 -0.64
C PRO A 460 41.25 -13.46 -1.22
N LEU A 461 40.30 -13.87 -0.37
CA LEU A 461 39.10 -14.62 -0.78
C LEU A 461 38.15 -13.74 -1.59
N ARG A 462 38.10 -12.43 -1.34
CA ARG A 462 37.36 -11.47 -2.17
C ARG A 462 37.96 -11.34 -3.56
N LYS A 463 39.29 -11.24 -3.64
CA LYS A 463 40.00 -11.21 -4.92
C LYS A 463 39.77 -12.51 -5.71
N GLU A 464 39.78 -13.65 -5.02
CA GLU A 464 39.45 -14.95 -5.62
C GLU A 464 38.00 -15.00 -6.10
N LEU A 465 37.04 -14.51 -5.32
CA LEU A 465 35.63 -14.44 -5.70
C LEU A 465 35.41 -13.58 -6.95
N LYS A 466 36.03 -12.40 -7.03
CA LYS A 466 35.95 -11.53 -8.22
C LYS A 466 36.47 -12.24 -9.47
N LYS A 467 37.60 -12.96 -9.35
CA LYS A 467 38.16 -13.75 -10.44
C LYS A 467 37.27 -14.94 -10.82
N ALA A 468 36.70 -15.64 -9.83
CA ALA A 468 35.77 -16.74 -10.07
C ALA A 468 34.51 -16.27 -10.78
N LEU A 469 33.92 -15.13 -10.37
CA LEU A 469 32.78 -14.49 -11.03
C LEU A 469 33.09 -14.19 -12.49
N ALA A 470 34.21 -13.52 -12.77
CA ALA A 470 34.59 -13.20 -14.15
C ALA A 470 34.77 -14.44 -15.03
N LEU A 471 35.38 -15.50 -14.49
CA LEU A 471 35.60 -16.76 -15.21
C LEU A 471 34.30 -17.53 -15.47
N ASP A 472 33.46 -17.68 -14.45
CA ASP A 472 32.17 -18.37 -14.60
C ASP A 472 31.21 -17.59 -15.50
N LEU A 473 31.26 -16.26 -15.49
CA LEU A 473 30.51 -15.45 -16.44
C LEU A 473 31.01 -15.64 -17.88
N ILE A 474 32.32 -15.61 -18.11
CA ILE A 474 32.86 -15.87 -19.46
C ILE A 474 32.43 -17.25 -19.95
N ASP A 475 32.46 -18.26 -19.09
CA ASP A 475 32.22 -19.63 -19.52
C ASP A 475 30.71 -19.98 -19.62
N ASN A 476 29.86 -19.41 -18.75
CA ASN A 476 28.47 -19.84 -18.51
C ASN A 476 27.43 -18.71 -18.45
N SER A 477 27.75 -17.46 -18.80
CA SER A 477 26.78 -16.35 -18.76
C SER A 477 25.81 -16.36 -19.95
N GLU A 478 24.59 -15.88 -19.69
CA GLU A 478 23.60 -15.48 -20.70
C GLU A 478 24.12 -14.35 -21.64
N LEU A 479 25.17 -13.64 -21.25
CA LEU A 479 25.82 -12.61 -22.08
C LEU A 479 26.68 -13.27 -23.16
N MET A 480 26.07 -13.67 -24.29
CA MET A 480 26.73 -14.43 -25.36
C MET A 480 28.03 -13.80 -25.88
N TRP A 481 28.12 -12.47 -25.93
CA TRP A 481 29.33 -11.76 -26.36
C TRP A 481 30.51 -11.99 -25.43
N LEU A 482 30.25 -12.17 -24.12
CA LEU A 482 31.27 -12.41 -23.10
C LEU A 482 31.91 -13.79 -23.30
N ASN A 483 31.10 -14.79 -23.67
CA ASN A 483 31.57 -16.13 -24.02
C ASN A 483 32.40 -16.12 -25.30
N MET A 484 31.90 -15.46 -26.35
CA MET A 484 32.58 -15.38 -27.64
C MET A 484 33.96 -14.73 -27.52
N LEU A 485 34.04 -13.58 -26.83
CA LEU A 485 35.28 -12.81 -26.71
C LEU A 485 36.21 -13.36 -25.60
N GLY A 486 35.64 -13.90 -24.52
CA GLY A 486 36.39 -14.47 -23.40
C GLY A 486 36.97 -15.87 -23.65
N LYS A 487 36.62 -16.53 -24.76
CA LYS A 487 37.30 -17.75 -25.23
C LYS A 487 38.49 -17.47 -26.16
N GLY A 488 38.71 -16.21 -26.54
CA GLY A 488 39.77 -15.80 -27.46
C GLY A 488 41.02 -15.22 -26.76
N VAL A 489 41.89 -14.60 -27.57
CA VAL A 489 43.17 -13.99 -27.13
C VAL A 489 42.97 -12.86 -26.11
N ALA A 490 41.77 -12.25 -26.06
CA ALA A 490 41.44 -11.15 -25.16
C ALA A 490 41.02 -11.60 -23.74
N ARG A 491 41.04 -12.91 -23.42
CA ARG A 491 40.52 -13.46 -22.15
C ARG A 491 41.14 -12.79 -20.92
N ASP A 492 42.45 -12.73 -20.84
CA ASP A 492 43.15 -12.19 -19.65
C ASP A 492 42.96 -10.67 -19.51
N SER A 493 42.97 -9.95 -20.63
CA SER A 493 42.63 -8.53 -20.69
C SER A 493 41.21 -8.26 -20.21
N LEU A 494 40.24 -9.10 -20.62
CA LEU A 494 38.85 -8.99 -20.21
C LEU A 494 38.65 -9.30 -18.72
N ILE A 495 39.31 -10.34 -18.20
CA ILE A 495 39.29 -10.65 -16.76
C ILE A 495 39.85 -9.48 -15.95
N THR A 496 40.96 -8.89 -16.38
CA THR A 496 41.57 -7.71 -15.74
C THR A 496 40.60 -6.53 -15.78
N ALA A 497 39.97 -6.28 -16.94
CA ALA A 497 38.99 -5.21 -17.11
C ALA A 497 37.76 -5.35 -16.20
N ILE A 498 37.33 -6.57 -15.88
CA ILE A 498 36.16 -6.85 -15.03
C ILE A 498 36.49 -6.83 -13.54
N THR A 499 37.70 -7.22 -13.15
CA THR A 499 38.05 -7.52 -11.75
C THR A 499 38.93 -6.47 -11.08
N ASP A 500 39.75 -5.73 -11.85
CA ASP A 500 40.70 -4.77 -11.31
C ASP A 500 40.16 -3.34 -11.44
N SER A 501 39.90 -2.70 -10.29
CA SER A 501 39.42 -1.32 -10.22
C SER A 501 40.54 -0.29 -10.41
N THR A 502 41.81 -0.68 -10.25
CA THR A 502 42.97 0.23 -10.28
C THR A 502 43.46 0.55 -11.70
N VAL A 503 43.15 -0.33 -12.67
CA VAL A 503 43.58 -0.19 -14.07
C VAL A 503 42.44 0.32 -14.93
N SER A 504 42.62 1.38 -15.71
CA SER A 504 41.58 1.89 -16.62
C SER A 504 41.13 0.84 -17.66
N LEU A 505 39.90 0.94 -18.17
CA LEU A 505 39.40 0.02 -19.20
C LEU A 505 40.25 0.06 -20.48
N GLN A 506 40.69 1.26 -20.88
CA GLN A 506 41.53 1.46 -22.06
C GLN A 506 42.87 0.74 -21.88
N THR A 507 43.47 0.81 -20.69
CA THR A 507 44.74 0.13 -20.39
C THR A 507 44.55 -1.38 -20.30
N ALA A 508 43.47 -1.85 -19.66
CA ALA A 508 43.22 -3.29 -19.47
C ALA A 508 42.92 -4.01 -20.80
N LEU A 509 42.16 -3.36 -21.70
CA LEU A 509 41.70 -3.96 -22.95
C LEU A 509 42.63 -3.67 -24.14
N GLY A 510 43.37 -2.56 -24.12
CA GLY A 510 44.28 -2.17 -25.20
C GLY A 510 43.61 -2.20 -26.57
N GLU A 511 44.23 -2.90 -27.53
CA GLU A 511 43.72 -3.04 -28.91
C GLU A 511 42.37 -3.76 -28.99
N HIS A 512 41.98 -4.53 -27.96
CA HIS A 512 40.69 -5.24 -27.92
C HIS A 512 39.51 -4.32 -27.62
N MET A 513 39.75 -3.09 -27.14
CA MET A 513 38.69 -2.13 -26.81
C MET A 513 37.74 -1.89 -28.00
N GLN A 514 38.26 -1.78 -29.22
CA GLN A 514 37.44 -1.51 -30.41
C GLN A 514 36.39 -2.60 -30.66
N LYS A 515 36.71 -3.87 -30.35
CA LYS A 515 35.79 -5.00 -30.51
C LYS A 515 34.68 -5.03 -29.45
N LEU A 516 34.86 -4.31 -28.35
CA LEU A 516 33.96 -4.28 -27.19
C LEU A 516 33.08 -3.03 -27.12
N LEU A 517 33.26 -2.07 -28.04
CA LEU A 517 32.51 -0.82 -28.04
C LEU A 517 30.98 -1.02 -28.09
N SER A 518 30.51 -2.01 -28.84
CA SER A 518 29.07 -2.34 -28.93
C SER A 518 28.47 -2.86 -27.62
N TYR A 519 29.32 -3.35 -26.71
CA TYR A 519 28.91 -3.92 -25.41
C TYR A 519 29.40 -3.08 -24.23
N ILE A 520 29.87 -1.85 -24.49
CA ILE A 520 30.55 -1.03 -23.48
C ILE A 520 29.69 -0.75 -22.25
N ASN A 521 28.37 -0.57 -22.44
CA ASN A 521 27.44 -0.31 -21.35
C ASN A 521 27.30 -1.53 -20.41
N GLN A 522 27.18 -2.74 -20.98
CA GLN A 522 27.15 -3.97 -20.21
C GLN A 522 28.49 -4.23 -19.51
N LEU A 523 29.61 -3.96 -20.18
CA LEU A 523 30.94 -4.10 -19.59
C LEU A 523 31.18 -3.11 -18.43
N LEU A 524 30.72 -1.87 -18.57
CA LEU A 524 30.80 -0.85 -17.51
C LEU A 524 29.94 -1.24 -16.30
N ALA A 525 28.71 -1.70 -16.53
CA ALA A 525 27.84 -2.21 -15.47
C ALA A 525 28.49 -3.41 -14.75
N LEU A 526 29.07 -4.34 -15.51
CA LEU A 526 29.73 -5.53 -14.98
C LEU A 526 30.95 -5.18 -14.13
N ARG A 527 31.78 -4.27 -14.63
CA ARG A 527 32.94 -3.74 -13.90
C ARG A 527 32.52 -3.00 -12.63
N GLY A 528 31.43 -2.22 -12.68
CA GLY A 528 30.86 -1.56 -11.49
C GLY A 528 30.43 -2.56 -10.41
N LEU A 529 29.71 -3.61 -10.81
CA LEU A 529 29.27 -4.67 -9.91
C LEU A 529 30.44 -5.44 -9.29
N ILE A 530 31.44 -5.84 -10.10
CA ILE A 530 32.52 -6.73 -9.65
C ILE A 530 33.75 -5.97 -9.15
N ALA A 531 34.43 -5.19 -10.00
CA ALA A 531 35.68 -4.52 -9.63
C ALA A 531 35.48 -3.51 -8.49
N PHE A 532 34.45 -2.66 -8.62
CA PHE A 532 34.15 -1.58 -7.67
C PHE A 532 33.30 -2.01 -6.46
N GLY A 533 32.96 -3.30 -6.36
CA GLY A 533 32.40 -3.88 -5.13
C GLY A 533 30.93 -3.55 -4.87
N VAL A 534 30.16 -3.08 -5.86
CA VAL A 534 28.71 -2.85 -5.68
C VAL A 534 27.98 -4.16 -5.35
N LEU A 535 28.33 -5.26 -6.03
CA LEU A 535 27.75 -6.58 -5.75
C LEU A 535 28.12 -7.06 -4.34
N GLU A 536 29.39 -6.88 -3.96
CA GLU A 536 29.89 -7.25 -2.64
C GLU A 536 29.12 -6.51 -1.53
N HIS A 537 28.95 -5.19 -1.68
CA HIS A 537 28.14 -4.38 -0.79
C HIS A 537 26.70 -4.90 -0.67
N CYS A 538 26.09 -5.31 -1.78
CA CYS A 538 24.73 -5.85 -1.78
C CYS A 538 24.65 -7.21 -1.07
N LEU A 539 25.60 -8.11 -1.32
CA LEU A 539 25.64 -9.44 -0.72
C LEU A 539 26.00 -9.44 0.76
N GLU A 540 26.59 -8.37 1.30
CA GLU A 540 26.79 -8.20 2.76
C GLU A 540 25.50 -7.84 3.50
N LYS A 541 24.50 -7.28 2.79
CA LYS A 541 23.22 -6.89 3.39
C LYS A 541 22.40 -8.12 3.76
N ARG A 542 21.70 -8.04 4.89
CA ARG A 542 20.77 -9.07 5.34
C ARG A 542 19.36 -8.78 4.83
N TYR A 543 18.80 -9.73 4.09
CA TYR A 543 17.40 -9.69 3.65
C TYR A 543 16.44 -9.61 4.85
N ARG A 544 15.40 -8.78 4.73
CA ARG A 544 14.41 -8.40 5.75
C ARG A 544 14.96 -7.76 7.02
N VAL A 545 16.23 -7.34 7.02
CA VAL A 545 16.84 -6.57 8.13
C VAL A 545 17.44 -5.27 7.62
N ASN A 546 18.19 -5.33 6.52
CA ASN A 546 18.75 -4.15 5.88
C ASN A 546 17.96 -3.74 4.63
N PHE A 547 17.38 -4.71 3.92
CA PHE A 547 16.59 -4.48 2.72
C PHE A 547 15.53 -5.56 2.53
N GLY A 548 14.49 -5.28 1.75
CA GLY A 548 13.50 -6.28 1.37
C GLY A 548 12.54 -5.75 0.31
N LEU A 549 11.65 -6.62 -0.16
CA LEU A 549 10.57 -6.22 -1.06
C LEU A 549 9.40 -5.64 -0.25
N PRO A 550 8.68 -4.64 -0.77
CA PRO A 550 7.47 -4.14 -0.12
C PRO A 550 6.41 -5.25 -0.04
N LEU A 551 5.58 -5.18 0.99
CA LEU A 551 4.42 -6.05 1.09
C LEU A 551 3.46 -5.76 -0.08
N PRO A 552 2.76 -6.78 -0.62
CA PRO A 552 1.79 -6.57 -1.67
C PRO A 552 0.81 -5.43 -1.33
N ASP A 553 0.53 -4.58 -2.32
CA ASP A 553 -0.43 -3.46 -2.23
C ASP A 553 -0.07 -2.34 -1.22
N THR A 554 1.10 -2.40 -0.57
CA THR A 554 1.57 -1.30 0.32
C THR A 554 2.28 -0.17 -0.41
N ARG A 555 2.85 -0.45 -1.59
CA ARG A 555 3.55 0.55 -2.41
C ARG A 555 3.33 0.31 -3.91
N PRO A 556 3.33 1.38 -4.73
CA PRO A 556 3.19 1.25 -6.18
C PRO A 556 4.44 0.65 -6.85
N LYS A 557 5.64 0.93 -6.33
CA LYS A 557 6.91 0.45 -6.90
C LYS A 557 7.25 -0.94 -6.35
N LYS A 558 7.63 -1.87 -7.23
CA LYS A 558 8.06 -3.23 -6.91
C LYS A 558 9.59 -3.36 -6.88
N ILE A 559 10.23 -2.50 -6.09
CA ILE A 559 11.69 -2.46 -5.94
C ILE A 559 12.08 -2.73 -4.49
N ALA A 560 13.32 -3.17 -4.25
CA ALA A 560 13.83 -3.32 -2.90
C ALA A 560 13.88 -1.97 -2.18
N ILE A 561 13.48 -2.00 -0.91
CA ILE A 561 13.48 -0.84 -0.02
C ILE A 561 14.35 -1.10 1.21
N PRO A 562 14.90 -0.06 1.85
CA PRO A 562 15.62 -0.19 3.11
C PRO A 562 14.70 -0.65 4.25
N PHE A 563 15.26 -1.39 5.19
CA PHE A 563 14.58 -1.81 6.43
C PHE A 563 15.22 -1.07 7.62
N ARG A 564 14.37 -0.60 8.55
CA ARG A 564 14.82 0.10 9.77
C ARG A 564 15.18 -0.89 10.88
N ALA A 565 14.47 -2.01 10.91
CA ALA A 565 14.70 -3.13 11.81
C ALA A 565 14.32 -4.45 11.12
N ALA A 566 14.52 -5.56 11.81
CA ALA A 566 14.04 -6.85 11.33
C ALA A 566 12.53 -6.78 11.04
N ASP A 567 12.15 -7.10 9.80
CA ASP A 567 10.77 -7.10 9.32
C ASP A 567 10.04 -5.76 9.34
N VAL A 568 10.77 -4.67 9.58
CA VAL A 568 10.22 -3.31 9.57
C VAL A 568 10.75 -2.55 8.36
N PRO A 569 10.01 -2.48 7.25
CA PRO A 569 10.40 -1.69 6.10
C PRO A 569 10.43 -0.20 6.48
N SER A 570 11.33 0.56 5.85
CA SER A 570 11.20 2.02 5.86
C SER A 570 9.90 2.41 5.15
N GLU A 571 9.30 3.55 5.51
CA GLU A 571 8.02 3.99 4.93
C GLU A 571 8.18 4.76 3.62
N GLN A 572 9.26 5.54 3.49
CA GLN A 572 9.47 6.45 2.36
C GLN A 572 10.86 6.36 1.74
N SER A 573 11.81 5.67 2.35
CA SER A 573 13.18 5.59 1.82
C SER A 573 13.29 4.64 0.62
N GLU A 574 14.19 4.97 -0.29
CA GLU A 574 14.64 4.16 -1.43
C GLU A 574 16.18 4.15 -1.48
N PHE A 575 16.78 3.20 -2.19
CA PHE A 575 18.23 3.20 -2.41
C PHE A 575 18.62 4.22 -3.48
N SER A 576 19.55 5.12 -3.16
CA SER A 576 19.97 6.20 -4.07
C SER A 576 20.81 5.70 -5.26
N HIS A 577 21.67 4.70 -5.04
CA HIS A 577 22.50 4.14 -6.11
C HIS A 577 21.68 3.16 -6.97
N PRO A 578 21.53 3.40 -8.29
CA PRO A 578 20.64 2.60 -9.14
C PRO A 578 21.06 1.13 -9.21
N ASP A 579 22.36 0.84 -9.34
CA ASP A 579 22.84 -0.55 -9.43
C ASP A 579 22.66 -1.32 -8.10
N VAL A 580 22.73 -0.64 -6.95
CA VAL A 580 22.40 -1.24 -5.64
C VAL A 580 20.91 -1.54 -5.58
N CYS A 581 20.06 -0.61 -6.02
CA CYS A 581 18.63 -0.81 -6.08
C CYS A 581 18.25 -2.00 -6.97
N ILE A 582 18.84 -2.11 -8.16
CA ILE A 582 18.64 -3.22 -9.09
C ILE A 582 19.08 -4.55 -8.45
N ALA A 583 20.33 -4.62 -7.98
CA ALA A 583 20.88 -5.85 -7.41
C ALA A 583 20.11 -6.32 -6.17
N LEU A 584 19.74 -5.42 -5.25
CA LEU A 584 18.95 -5.75 -4.07
C LEU A 584 17.50 -6.11 -4.43
N THR A 585 16.92 -5.52 -5.48
CA THR A 585 15.58 -5.91 -5.97
C THR A 585 15.60 -7.34 -6.46
N LEU A 586 16.55 -7.69 -7.33
CA LEU A 586 16.73 -9.05 -7.82
C LEU A 586 17.00 -10.02 -6.66
N LEU A 587 17.96 -9.72 -5.79
CA LEU A 587 18.22 -10.54 -4.59
C LEU A 587 16.96 -10.73 -3.73
N GLY A 588 16.15 -9.69 -3.55
CA GLY A 588 14.90 -9.77 -2.81
C GLY A 588 13.91 -10.75 -3.42
N TYR A 589 13.82 -10.79 -4.75
CA TYR A 589 13.02 -11.78 -5.49
C TYR A 589 13.62 -13.18 -5.42
N TYR A 590 14.95 -13.32 -5.54
CA TYR A 590 15.63 -14.60 -5.37
C TYR A 590 15.41 -15.19 -3.96
N HIS A 591 15.43 -14.37 -2.91
CA HIS A 591 15.20 -14.82 -1.53
C HIS A 591 13.74 -15.20 -1.24
N ARG A 592 12.78 -14.41 -1.74
CA ARG A 592 11.36 -14.62 -1.46
C ARG A 592 10.73 -15.66 -2.38
N GLY A 593 11.20 -15.74 -3.62
CA GLY A 593 10.46 -16.30 -4.73
C GLY A 593 9.38 -15.35 -5.25
N LEU A 594 8.76 -15.77 -6.36
CA LEU A 594 7.60 -15.10 -6.96
C LEU A 594 6.30 -15.64 -6.36
N SER A 595 5.33 -14.76 -6.12
CA SER A 595 3.96 -15.17 -5.78
C SER A 595 3.16 -15.56 -7.02
N ASP A 596 2.10 -16.34 -6.85
CA ASP A 596 1.21 -16.77 -7.96
C ASP A 596 0.71 -15.58 -8.80
N LYS A 597 0.34 -14.47 -8.14
CA LYS A 597 -0.07 -13.22 -8.81
C LYS A 597 1.06 -12.61 -9.64
N GLU A 598 2.29 -12.65 -9.17
CA GLU A 598 3.44 -12.14 -9.92
C GLU A 598 3.83 -13.07 -11.07
N VAL A 599 3.72 -14.39 -10.89
CA VAL A 599 3.90 -15.37 -11.97
C VAL A 599 2.86 -15.13 -13.07
N GLN A 600 1.58 -14.98 -12.70
CA GLN A 600 0.52 -14.63 -13.65
C GLN A 600 0.85 -13.33 -14.40
N LEU A 601 1.23 -12.27 -13.69
CA LEU A 601 1.60 -10.99 -14.32
C LEU A 601 2.80 -11.12 -15.27
N THR A 602 3.77 -11.99 -14.96
CA THR A 602 4.90 -12.28 -15.84
C THR A 602 4.42 -12.94 -17.13
N PHE A 603 3.54 -13.94 -17.05
CA PHE A 603 2.95 -14.57 -18.25
C PHE A 603 2.08 -13.58 -19.05
N GLU A 604 1.29 -12.74 -18.38
CA GLU A 604 0.51 -11.69 -19.06
C GLU A 604 1.40 -10.71 -19.82
N LYS A 605 2.55 -10.33 -19.25
CA LYS A 605 3.54 -9.49 -19.94
C LYS A 605 4.21 -10.23 -21.10
N LEU A 606 4.60 -11.48 -20.90
CA LEU A 606 5.20 -12.33 -21.92
C LEU A 606 4.28 -12.48 -23.14
N LEU A 607 2.99 -12.77 -22.91
CA LEU A 607 1.99 -12.93 -23.97
C LEU A 607 1.68 -11.65 -24.75
N ARG A 608 2.08 -10.47 -24.23
CA ARG A 608 1.98 -9.19 -24.96
C ARG A 608 3.18 -8.93 -25.88
N LEU A 609 4.27 -9.69 -25.75
CA LEU A 609 5.41 -9.58 -26.65
C LEU A 609 5.07 -10.18 -28.01
N ASP A 610 5.85 -9.86 -29.05
CA ASP A 610 5.70 -10.53 -30.34
C ASP A 610 6.06 -12.02 -30.26
N ILE A 611 5.65 -12.79 -31.26
CA ILE A 611 5.83 -14.26 -31.29
C ILE A 611 7.32 -14.64 -31.25
N SER A 612 8.20 -13.85 -31.89
CA SER A 612 9.63 -14.14 -31.92
C SER A 612 10.28 -13.96 -30.55
N GLU A 613 9.92 -12.89 -29.86
CA GLU A 613 10.39 -12.58 -28.52
C GLU A 613 9.80 -13.57 -27.50
N GLN A 614 8.52 -13.95 -27.65
CA GLN A 614 7.92 -15.00 -26.83
C GLN A 614 8.70 -16.32 -26.93
N ILE A 615 8.99 -16.79 -28.15
CA ILE A 615 9.75 -18.03 -28.37
C ILE A 615 11.12 -17.93 -27.72
N HIS A 616 11.84 -16.82 -27.92
CA HIS A 616 13.14 -16.59 -27.31
C HIS A 616 13.10 -16.66 -25.77
N GLN A 617 12.09 -16.03 -25.15
CA GLN A 617 11.93 -16.06 -23.69
C GLN A 617 11.49 -17.44 -23.18
N TYR A 618 10.66 -18.19 -23.92
CA TYR A 618 10.27 -19.55 -23.58
C TYR A 618 11.46 -20.52 -23.63
N ASP A 619 12.26 -20.45 -24.69
CA ASP A 619 13.47 -21.27 -24.84
C ASP A 619 14.46 -21.02 -23.71
N ARG A 620 14.59 -19.75 -23.28
CA ARG A 620 15.40 -19.36 -22.12
C ARG A 620 14.88 -19.98 -20.81
N CYS A 621 13.58 -19.89 -20.53
CA CYS A 621 12.99 -20.49 -19.34
C CYS A 621 13.11 -22.03 -19.30
N LEU A 622 13.15 -22.69 -20.47
CA LEU A 622 13.30 -24.14 -20.58
C LEU A 622 14.75 -24.63 -20.43
N THR A 623 15.75 -23.78 -20.65
CA THR A 623 17.17 -24.17 -20.53
C THR A 623 17.67 -24.18 -19.08
N ASP A 624 16.99 -23.46 -18.18
CA ASP A 624 17.33 -23.36 -16.75
C ASP A 624 16.59 -24.37 -15.84
N ALA A 625 15.68 -25.19 -16.41
CA ALA A 625 14.96 -26.27 -15.72
C ALA A 625 15.69 -27.61 -15.86
#